data_AF-A0A818TXZ0-F1
#
_entry.id   AF-A0A818TXZ0-F1
#
_cell.length_a   1.000
_cell.length_b   1.000
_cell.length_c   1.000
_cell.angle_alpha   90.00
_cell.angle_beta   90.00
_cell.angle_gamma   90.00
#
_symmetry.space_group_name_H-M   'P 1'
#
loop_
_entity.id
_entity.type
_entity.pdbx_description
1 polymer ?
#
loop_
_entity_poly.entity_id
_entity_poly.type
_entity_poly.pdbx_seq_one_letter_code
_entity_poly.pdbx_strand_id
1 'polypeptide(L)'
;MNLDAVSLALAQISFTIKSLSKNNFKNSITEISNLISEYGFEAERHLYRTLLTYIDLQSIEENNSILKRSDNIHLNYLQQEISSLILKPNFITLICYAFDTAITQKSFKLPSSSSSNGFLTLLCKLLKLNHVQELIFVLALQNSIHTEIQILVHEHIQKCLPEFIQTIIEFDHGLKETGLIDLPVEVLHLLLIQIRQYVSNESSILNVEQYEQLLNLLRKEYPIERIGNNNLLILLPILYPSNIISNDLTSTQILSDSSNLSTAVWQMDGILSEVILEMGYDFTSSIEHCRNALVHFGLQELKPSTIARILSSMIKTHSGLTENTTIYVNKIKIK
;
A
#
# COMPACT_ATOMS: atom_id res chain seq x y z
N MET A 1 15.03 -34.88 -17.52
CA MET A 1 14.56 -33.97 -16.46
C MET A 1 13.49 -33.09 -17.08
N ASN A 2 12.23 -33.23 -16.65
CA ASN A 2 11.18 -32.28 -17.05
C ASN A 2 11.41 -30.99 -16.26
N LEU A 3 12.17 -30.06 -16.82
CA LEU A 3 12.20 -28.69 -16.32
C LEU A 3 10.85 -28.06 -16.69
N ASP A 4 10.10 -27.63 -15.67
CA ASP A 4 8.93 -26.79 -15.86
C ASP A 4 9.33 -25.52 -16.65
N ALA A 5 8.47 -25.06 -17.56
CA ALA A 5 8.74 -23.95 -18.46
C ALA A 5 9.15 -22.67 -17.67
N VAL A 6 8.54 -22.46 -16.51
CA VAL A 6 8.89 -21.38 -15.58
C VAL A 6 10.34 -21.52 -15.10
N SER A 7 10.76 -22.72 -14.69
CA SER A 7 12.13 -22.97 -14.20
C SER A 7 13.18 -22.69 -15.28
N LEU A 8 12.86 -23.00 -16.55
CA LEU A 8 13.71 -22.67 -17.69
C LEU A 8 13.81 -21.16 -17.90
N ALA A 9 12.69 -20.44 -17.85
CA ALA A 9 12.65 -18.98 -17.96
C ALA A 9 13.48 -18.30 -16.86
N LEU A 10 13.36 -18.76 -15.60
CA LEU A 10 14.16 -18.24 -14.49
C LEU A 10 15.67 -18.50 -14.71
N ALA A 11 16.04 -19.69 -15.20
CA ALA A 11 17.42 -20.00 -15.53
C ALA A 11 17.95 -19.11 -16.67
N GLN A 12 17.13 -18.84 -17.68
CA GLN A 12 17.45 -17.93 -18.78
C GLN A 12 17.68 -16.50 -18.27
N ILE A 13 16.79 -15.96 -17.43
CA ILE A 13 16.99 -14.66 -16.78
C ILE A 13 18.33 -14.63 -16.04
N SER A 14 18.65 -15.67 -15.27
CA SER A 14 19.94 -15.73 -14.55
C SER A 14 21.16 -15.76 -15.48
N PHE A 15 21.08 -16.50 -16.59
CA PHE A 15 22.16 -16.56 -17.57
C PHE A 15 22.33 -15.23 -18.32
N THR A 16 21.23 -14.61 -18.72
CA THR A 16 21.23 -13.32 -19.43
C THR A 16 21.79 -12.22 -18.53
N ILE A 17 21.40 -12.18 -17.25
CA ILE A 17 21.97 -11.23 -16.28
C ILE A 17 23.47 -11.50 -16.06
N LYS A 18 23.88 -12.77 -15.92
CA LYS A 18 25.30 -13.13 -15.74
C LYS A 18 26.18 -12.70 -16.92
N SER A 19 25.63 -12.75 -18.13
CA SER A 19 26.34 -12.42 -19.37
C SER A 19 26.16 -10.97 -19.82
N LEU A 20 25.57 -10.10 -18.99
CA LEU A 20 25.40 -8.68 -19.30
C LEU A 20 26.72 -7.99 -19.62
N SER A 21 26.72 -7.27 -20.75
CA SER A 21 27.83 -6.50 -21.28
C SER A 21 27.31 -5.28 -22.02
N LYS A 22 28.18 -4.31 -22.34
CA LYS A 22 27.77 -3.11 -23.08
C LYS A 22 27.23 -3.44 -24.48
N ASN A 23 27.67 -4.56 -25.07
CA ASN A 23 27.31 -4.97 -26.43
C ASN A 23 25.95 -5.65 -26.54
N ASN A 24 25.55 -6.42 -25.52
CA ASN A 24 24.28 -7.15 -25.51
C ASN A 24 23.20 -6.48 -24.66
N PHE A 25 23.51 -5.39 -23.93
CA PHE A 25 22.61 -4.73 -22.98
C PHE A 25 21.17 -4.56 -23.48
N LYS A 26 20.98 -3.93 -24.65
CA LYS A 26 19.64 -3.68 -25.20
C LYS A 26 18.89 -4.98 -25.50
N ASN A 27 19.58 -5.94 -26.12
CA ASN A 27 18.99 -7.23 -26.48
C ASN A 27 18.62 -8.04 -25.22
N SER A 28 19.52 -8.04 -24.22
CA SER A 28 19.30 -8.71 -22.94
C SER A 28 18.09 -8.12 -22.19
N ILE A 29 17.92 -6.80 -22.19
CA ILE A 29 16.73 -6.15 -21.60
C ILE A 29 15.46 -6.55 -22.33
N THR A 30 15.46 -6.54 -23.67
CA THR A 30 14.28 -6.95 -24.43
C THR A 30 13.93 -8.43 -24.23
N GLU A 31 14.93 -9.29 -24.13
CA GLU A 31 14.74 -10.72 -23.87
C GLU A 31 14.14 -10.95 -22.48
N ILE A 32 14.70 -10.30 -21.45
CA ILE A 32 14.17 -10.38 -20.08
C ILE A 32 12.76 -9.81 -20.01
N SER A 33 12.49 -8.69 -20.69
CA SER A 33 11.16 -8.08 -20.73
C SER A 33 10.12 -9.02 -21.36
N ASN A 34 10.49 -9.73 -22.43
CA ASN A 34 9.62 -10.74 -23.05
C ASN A 34 9.35 -11.90 -22.08
N LEU A 35 10.37 -12.42 -21.39
CA LEU A 35 10.20 -13.46 -20.38
C LEU A 35 9.29 -13.00 -19.23
N ILE A 36 9.41 -11.75 -18.77
CA ILE A 36 8.52 -11.20 -17.75
C ILE A 36 7.09 -11.08 -18.27
N SER A 37 6.90 -10.68 -19.53
CA SER A 37 5.56 -10.59 -20.12
C SER A 37 4.87 -11.96 -20.26
N GLU A 38 5.64 -13.03 -20.46
CA GLU A 38 5.14 -14.39 -20.64
C GLU A 38 4.90 -15.11 -19.30
N TYR A 39 5.84 -14.99 -18.35
CA TYR A 39 5.84 -15.73 -17.08
C TYR A 39 5.39 -14.89 -15.86
N GLY A 40 5.15 -13.60 -16.06
CA GLY A 40 4.54 -12.70 -15.07
C GLY A 40 5.38 -12.44 -13.82
N PHE A 41 4.69 -12.37 -12.68
CA PHE A 41 5.24 -11.89 -11.41
C PHE A 41 6.46 -12.68 -10.91
N GLU A 42 6.49 -13.99 -11.11
CA GLU A 42 7.60 -14.81 -10.60
C GLU A 42 8.92 -14.53 -11.37
N ALA A 43 8.83 -14.28 -12.68
CA ALA A 43 9.97 -13.85 -13.49
C ALA A 43 10.46 -12.45 -13.10
N GLU A 44 9.54 -11.50 -12.90
CA GLU A 44 9.84 -10.14 -12.45
C GLU A 44 10.53 -10.15 -11.08
N ARG A 45 10.00 -10.93 -10.13
CA ARG A 45 10.58 -11.15 -8.80
C ARG A 45 12.00 -11.72 -8.87
N HIS A 46 12.22 -12.70 -9.74
CA HIS A 46 13.53 -13.34 -9.91
C HIS A 46 14.56 -12.43 -10.61
N LEU A 47 14.13 -11.54 -11.51
CA LEU A 47 14.99 -10.50 -12.10
C LEU A 47 15.65 -9.65 -11.00
N TYR A 48 14.84 -9.04 -10.12
CA TYR A 48 15.35 -8.14 -9.08
C TYR A 48 16.26 -8.85 -8.09
N ARG A 49 15.84 -10.04 -7.65
CA ARG A 49 16.67 -10.90 -6.81
C ARG A 49 18.03 -11.17 -7.45
N THR A 50 18.04 -11.55 -8.73
CA THR A 50 19.27 -11.89 -9.43
C THR A 50 20.15 -10.66 -9.65
N LEU A 51 19.59 -9.51 -10.03
CA LEU A 51 20.36 -8.27 -10.20
C LEU A 51 21.11 -7.88 -8.92
N LEU A 52 20.44 -7.94 -7.77
CA LEU A 52 21.06 -7.61 -6.49
C LEU A 52 22.23 -8.54 -6.13
N THR A 53 22.23 -9.80 -6.59
CA THR A 53 23.37 -10.70 -6.34
C THR A 53 24.68 -10.28 -7.04
N TYR A 54 24.58 -9.50 -8.12
CA TYR A 54 25.74 -9.01 -8.89
C TYR A 54 26.16 -7.59 -8.51
N ILE A 55 25.47 -6.96 -7.56
CA ILE A 55 25.79 -5.61 -7.09
C ILE A 55 26.48 -5.73 -5.75
N ASP A 56 27.71 -5.24 -5.67
CA ASP A 56 28.45 -5.17 -4.41
C ASP A 56 27.91 -4.01 -3.57
N LEU A 57 26.94 -4.32 -2.71
CA LEU A 57 26.36 -3.39 -1.75
C LEU A 57 27.22 -3.25 -0.47
N GLN A 58 28.24 -4.09 -0.26
CA GLN A 58 29.07 -4.06 0.95
C GLN A 58 30.06 -2.88 0.91
N SER A 59 30.56 -2.53 -0.27
CA SER A 59 31.50 -1.42 -0.46
C SER A 59 30.87 -0.03 -0.41
N ILE A 60 29.56 0.07 -0.12
CA ILE A 60 28.85 1.35 0.03
C ILE A 60 29.39 2.17 1.21
N GLU A 61 29.70 1.53 2.34
CA GLU A 61 30.18 2.23 3.55
C GLU A 61 31.69 2.46 3.57
N GLU A 62 32.47 1.48 3.12
CA GLU A 62 33.92 1.44 3.33
C GLU A 62 34.68 2.58 2.63
N ASN A 63 34.11 3.16 1.56
CA ASN A 63 34.88 4.03 0.68
C ASN A 63 34.44 5.50 0.64
N ASN A 64 33.27 5.88 1.17
CA ASN A 64 32.63 7.23 1.03
C ASN A 64 32.62 7.85 -0.39
N SER A 65 33.21 7.16 -1.36
CA SER A 65 33.22 7.41 -2.77
C SER A 65 32.16 6.47 -3.30
N ILE A 66 31.01 7.08 -3.57
CA ILE A 66 29.89 6.47 -4.29
C ILE A 66 30.48 5.55 -5.35
N LEU A 67 30.36 4.22 -5.12
CA LEU A 67 30.94 3.12 -5.88
C LEU A 67 31.47 3.59 -7.23
N LYS A 68 32.79 3.53 -7.48
CA LYS A 68 33.45 3.89 -8.76
C LYS A 68 32.45 3.92 -9.91
N ARG A 69 31.91 5.13 -10.10
CA ARG A 69 30.56 5.40 -10.60
C ARG A 69 30.61 5.40 -12.12
N SER A 70 30.10 4.36 -12.78
CA SER A 70 29.54 4.37 -14.17
C SER A 70 29.63 3.03 -14.93
N ASP A 71 30.51 2.10 -14.54
CA ASP A 71 30.79 0.90 -15.34
C ASP A 71 30.09 -0.39 -14.88
N ASN A 72 29.42 -0.39 -13.73
CA ASN A 72 28.64 -1.57 -13.33
C ASN A 72 27.32 -1.61 -14.11
N ILE A 73 27.28 -2.48 -15.13
CA ILE A 73 26.16 -2.65 -16.05
C ILE A 73 24.92 -3.19 -15.31
N HIS A 74 25.11 -4.05 -14.31
CA HIS A 74 24.02 -4.57 -13.47
C HIS A 74 23.39 -3.45 -12.63
N LEU A 75 24.20 -2.56 -12.07
CA LEU A 75 23.71 -1.40 -11.34
C LEU A 75 22.95 -0.43 -12.27
N ASN A 76 23.47 -0.18 -13.48
CA ASN A 76 22.78 0.65 -14.46
C ASN A 76 21.43 0.06 -14.87
N TYR A 77 21.36 -1.27 -15.03
CA TYR A 77 20.10 -1.95 -15.31
C TYR A 77 19.14 -1.84 -14.13
N LEU A 78 19.60 -2.08 -12.90
CA LEU A 78 18.77 -1.95 -11.70
C LEU A 78 18.23 -0.52 -11.54
N GLN A 79 19.06 0.51 -11.76
CA GLN A 79 18.63 1.91 -11.73
C GLN A 79 17.50 2.19 -12.74
N GLN A 80 17.65 1.69 -13.98
CA GLN A 80 16.63 1.82 -15.01
C GLN A 80 15.33 1.15 -14.57
N GLU A 81 15.40 -0.08 -14.07
CA GLU A 81 14.20 -0.82 -13.67
C GLU A 81 13.51 -0.22 -12.44
N ILE A 82 14.26 0.17 -11.40
CA ILE A 82 13.70 0.76 -10.18
C ILE A 82 12.94 2.04 -10.48
N SER A 83 13.41 2.86 -11.42
CA SER A 83 12.72 4.08 -11.83
C SER A 83 11.30 3.83 -12.36
N SER A 84 11.08 2.68 -13.01
CA SER A 84 9.77 2.24 -13.48
C SER A 84 8.99 1.44 -12.44
N LEU A 85 9.68 0.63 -11.65
CA LEU A 85 9.09 -0.27 -10.68
C LEU A 85 8.45 0.50 -9.52
N ILE A 86 9.06 1.59 -9.07
CA ILE A 86 8.57 2.37 -7.93
C ILE A 86 7.19 3.00 -8.16
N LEU A 87 6.78 3.10 -9.43
CA LEU A 87 5.46 3.58 -9.84
C LEU A 87 4.41 2.45 -9.89
N LYS A 88 4.79 1.19 -9.66
CA LYS A 88 3.87 0.06 -9.67
C LYS A 88 3.37 -0.26 -8.25
N PRO A 89 2.09 -0.65 -8.07
CA PRO A 89 1.54 -0.97 -6.75
C PRO A 89 2.19 -2.21 -6.11
N ASN A 90 2.80 -3.11 -6.88
CA ASN A 90 3.49 -4.30 -6.39
C ASN A 90 4.97 -4.05 -5.98
N PHE A 91 5.45 -2.81 -6.06
CA PHE A 91 6.84 -2.42 -5.75
C PHE A 91 7.33 -2.97 -4.40
N ILE A 92 6.54 -2.78 -3.33
CA ILE A 92 6.89 -3.20 -1.97
C ILE A 92 7.23 -4.69 -1.93
N THR A 93 6.37 -5.53 -2.52
CA THR A 93 6.55 -6.98 -2.49
C THR A 93 7.81 -7.44 -3.21
N LEU A 94 8.10 -6.82 -4.36
CA LEU A 94 9.25 -7.17 -5.21
C LEU A 94 10.57 -6.71 -4.58
N ILE A 95 10.61 -5.48 -4.07
CA ILE A 95 11.84 -4.90 -3.51
C ILE A 95 12.20 -5.54 -2.17
N CYS A 96 11.22 -5.74 -1.27
CA CYS A 96 11.45 -6.43 0.00
C CYS A 96 11.96 -7.85 -0.24
N TYR A 97 11.31 -8.61 -1.12
CA TYR A 97 11.78 -9.96 -1.43
C TYR A 97 13.22 -9.99 -1.97
N ALA A 98 13.56 -9.07 -2.88
CA ALA A 98 14.88 -9.02 -3.49
C ALA A 98 15.96 -8.72 -2.44
N PHE A 99 15.75 -7.71 -1.59
CA PHE A 99 16.68 -7.36 -0.50
C PHE A 99 16.76 -8.43 0.58
N ASP A 100 15.61 -8.95 1.02
CA ASP A 100 15.54 -9.99 2.04
C ASP A 100 16.33 -11.23 1.62
N THR A 101 16.18 -11.62 0.35
CA THR A 101 16.91 -12.76 -0.21
C THR A 101 18.41 -12.47 -0.32
N ALA A 102 18.81 -11.28 -0.73
CA ALA A 102 20.22 -10.89 -0.83
C ALA A 102 20.93 -10.96 0.55
N ILE A 103 20.22 -10.59 1.61
CA ILE A 103 20.73 -10.66 2.99
C ILE A 103 20.81 -12.11 3.46
N THR A 104 19.74 -12.89 3.27
CA THR A 104 19.71 -14.30 3.66
C THR A 104 20.79 -15.12 2.95
N GLN A 105 21.06 -14.81 1.67
CA GLN A 105 22.10 -15.48 0.87
C GLN A 105 23.51 -14.95 1.13
N LYS A 106 23.68 -13.97 2.05
CA LYS A 106 24.95 -13.31 2.38
C LYS A 106 25.66 -12.66 1.20
N SER A 107 24.97 -12.39 0.09
CA SER A 107 25.50 -11.51 -0.95
C SER A 107 25.59 -10.07 -0.45
N PHE A 108 24.72 -9.72 0.50
CA PHE A 108 24.71 -8.45 1.19
C PHE A 108 24.84 -8.67 2.71
N LYS A 109 25.76 -7.96 3.36
CA LYS A 109 25.83 -7.88 4.82
C LYS A 109 25.31 -6.51 5.22
N LEU A 110 24.36 -6.48 6.15
CA LEU A 110 23.93 -5.21 6.71
C LEU A 110 25.07 -4.58 7.52
N PRO A 111 25.13 -3.24 7.54
CA PRO A 111 26.00 -2.51 8.45
C PRO A 111 25.78 -2.97 9.89
N SER A 112 26.85 -3.18 10.65
CA SER A 112 26.72 -3.30 12.10
C SER A 112 26.22 -1.96 12.67
N SER A 113 25.29 -2.01 13.64
CA SER A 113 24.58 -0.86 14.24
C SER A 113 25.46 0.28 14.79
N SER A 114 26.77 0.09 14.89
CA SER A 114 27.75 1.10 15.30
C SER A 114 28.29 1.97 14.17
N SER A 115 28.02 1.66 12.89
CA SER A 115 28.44 2.45 11.70
C SER A 115 27.30 2.77 10.72
N SER A 116 26.05 2.50 11.09
CA SER A 116 24.83 2.64 10.27
C SER A 116 24.51 4.05 9.75
N ASN A 117 25.26 5.07 10.14
CA ASN A 117 24.96 6.46 9.81
C ASN A 117 25.12 6.71 8.31
N GLY A 118 24.00 6.63 7.59
CA GLY A 118 23.90 7.05 6.18
C GLY A 118 23.91 5.91 5.15
N PHE A 119 23.86 4.64 5.57
CA PHE A 119 23.74 3.51 4.61
C PHE A 119 22.56 3.71 3.64
N LEU A 120 21.36 3.94 4.17
CA LEU A 120 20.16 4.16 3.35
C LEU A 120 20.28 5.42 2.48
N THR A 121 20.89 6.49 2.99
CA THR A 121 21.20 7.69 2.21
C THR A 121 22.11 7.37 1.02
N LEU A 122 23.16 6.57 1.23
CA LEU A 122 24.09 6.16 0.19
C LEU A 122 23.43 5.20 -0.81
N LEU A 123 22.59 4.28 -0.33
CA LEU A 123 21.81 3.37 -1.16
C LEU A 123 20.85 4.14 -2.07
N CYS A 124 20.11 5.12 -1.55
CA CYS A 124 19.22 5.97 -2.35
C CYS A 124 19.98 6.78 -3.40
N LYS A 125 21.15 7.34 -3.04
CA LYS A 125 22.06 8.02 -3.99
C LYS A 125 22.63 7.10 -5.06
N LEU A 126 22.91 5.84 -4.70
CA LEU A 126 23.37 4.81 -5.60
C LEU A 126 22.28 4.38 -6.57
N LEU A 127 21.02 4.35 -6.12
CA LEU A 127 19.85 4.06 -6.95
C LEU A 127 19.35 5.27 -7.75
N LYS A 128 19.92 6.47 -7.53
CA LYS A 128 19.56 7.73 -8.18
C LYS A 128 18.09 8.11 -7.97
N LEU A 129 17.58 7.87 -6.76
CA LEU A 129 16.21 8.23 -6.40
C LEU A 129 16.09 9.73 -6.18
N ASN A 130 14.98 10.32 -6.62
CA ASN A 130 14.59 11.68 -6.19
C ASN A 130 13.96 11.63 -4.77
N HIS A 131 13.61 12.79 -4.19
CA HIS A 131 13.13 12.87 -2.80
C HIS A 131 11.87 12.02 -2.54
N VAL A 132 10.87 12.06 -3.43
CA VAL A 132 9.65 11.25 -3.25
C VAL A 132 9.92 9.74 -3.45
N GLN A 133 10.79 9.40 -4.41
CA GLN A 133 11.20 8.02 -4.65
C GLN A 133 12.02 7.46 -3.50
N GLU A 134 12.90 8.26 -2.89
CA GLU A 134 13.65 7.88 -1.68
C GLU A 134 12.67 7.55 -0.55
N LEU A 135 11.68 8.41 -0.32
CA LEU A 135 10.67 8.16 0.73
C LEU A 135 9.87 6.89 0.46
N ILE A 136 9.36 6.69 -0.77
CA ILE A 136 8.62 5.47 -1.16
C ILE A 136 9.50 4.23 -1.02
N PHE A 137 10.76 4.30 -1.45
CA PHE A 137 11.72 3.20 -1.35
C PHE A 137 12.00 2.81 0.09
N VAL A 138 12.26 3.79 0.96
CA VAL A 138 12.56 3.54 2.38
C VAL A 138 11.32 3.02 3.12
N LEU A 139 10.14 3.57 2.87
CA LEU A 139 8.88 3.06 3.43
C LEU A 139 8.54 1.66 2.95
N ALA A 140 8.88 1.30 1.70
CA ALA A 140 8.74 -0.07 1.22
C ALA A 140 9.57 -1.04 2.07
N LEU A 141 10.84 -0.72 2.31
CA LEU A 141 11.78 -1.55 3.08
C LEU A 141 11.38 -1.75 4.55
N GLN A 142 10.47 -0.94 5.09
CA GLN A 142 9.86 -1.18 6.40
C GLN A 142 9.16 -2.56 6.49
N ASN A 143 8.73 -3.11 5.35
CA ASN A 143 8.07 -4.41 5.26
C ASN A 143 9.06 -5.59 5.09
N SER A 144 10.37 -5.35 5.21
CA SER A 144 11.40 -6.40 5.20
C SER A 144 11.18 -7.41 6.33
N ILE A 145 11.57 -8.67 6.11
CA ILE A 145 11.59 -9.69 7.18
C ILE A 145 12.74 -9.49 8.19
N HIS A 146 13.75 -8.68 7.86
CA HIS A 146 14.95 -8.50 8.68
C HIS A 146 14.81 -7.27 9.58
N THR A 147 14.83 -7.50 10.90
CA THR A 147 14.70 -6.45 11.91
C THR A 147 15.80 -5.39 11.83
N GLU A 148 17.01 -5.79 11.43
CA GLU A 148 18.12 -4.87 11.21
C GLU A 148 17.81 -3.81 10.14
N ILE A 149 17.18 -4.18 9.01
CA ILE A 149 16.73 -3.20 8.00
C ILE A 149 15.67 -2.29 8.60
N GLN A 150 14.69 -2.87 9.31
CA GLN A 150 13.58 -2.10 9.88
C GLN A 150 14.09 -1.01 10.85
N ILE A 151 15.14 -1.31 11.63
CA ILE A 151 15.79 -0.32 12.52
C ILE A 151 16.43 0.81 11.71
N LEU A 152 17.22 0.48 10.67
CA LEU A 152 17.84 1.47 9.79
C LEU A 152 16.79 2.36 9.11
N VAL A 153 15.71 1.75 8.64
CA VAL A 153 14.58 2.46 8.00
C VAL A 153 13.93 3.41 9.00
N HIS A 154 13.70 2.99 10.24
CA HIS A 154 13.12 3.83 11.26
C HIS A 154 13.99 5.06 11.55
N GLU A 155 15.30 4.88 11.72
CA GLU A 155 16.26 5.98 11.93
C GLU A 155 16.31 6.96 10.75
N HIS A 156 16.20 6.45 9.51
CA HIS A 156 16.22 7.28 8.30
C HIS A 156 14.90 8.07 8.12
N ILE A 157 13.75 7.44 8.37
CA ILE A 157 12.43 8.09 8.27
C ILE A 157 12.30 9.24 9.27
N GLN A 158 12.84 9.08 10.49
CA GLN A 158 12.85 10.15 11.51
C GLN A 158 13.50 11.46 11.01
N LYS A 159 14.41 11.39 10.04
CA LYS A 159 15.08 12.56 9.46
C LYS A 159 14.45 12.99 8.13
N CYS A 160 14.27 12.05 7.21
CA CYS A 160 13.86 12.34 5.84
C CYS A 160 12.39 12.78 5.72
N LEU A 161 11.49 12.21 6.54
CA LEU A 161 10.05 12.50 6.42
C LEU A 161 9.71 13.95 6.83
N PRO A 162 10.18 14.49 7.98
CA PRO A 162 9.96 15.90 8.32
C PRO A 162 10.51 16.86 7.25
N GLU A 163 11.73 16.62 6.76
CA GLU A 163 12.37 17.43 5.71
C GLU A 163 11.56 17.42 4.42
N PHE A 164 11.06 16.26 4.01
CA PHE A 164 10.21 16.10 2.83
C PHE A 164 8.89 16.90 2.95
N ILE A 165 8.21 16.78 4.09
CA ILE A 165 6.95 17.48 4.35
C ILE A 165 7.17 19.00 4.43
N GLN A 166 8.25 19.43 5.09
CA GLN A 166 8.63 20.84 5.17
C GLN A 166 8.89 21.44 3.78
N THR A 167 9.60 20.72 2.91
CA THR A 167 9.84 21.12 1.52
C THR A 167 8.53 21.26 0.73
N ILE A 168 7.51 20.47 1.03
CA ILE A 168 6.20 20.61 0.36
C ILE A 168 5.46 21.87 0.84
N ILE A 169 5.54 22.16 2.15
CA ILE A 169 4.77 23.23 2.79
C ILE A 169 5.37 24.61 2.53
N GLU A 170 6.70 24.74 2.55
CA GLU A 170 7.39 26.03 2.47
C GLU A 170 7.44 26.63 1.06
N PHE A 171 7.34 25.79 0.02
CA PHE A 171 7.51 26.21 -1.37
C PHE A 171 6.16 26.26 -2.10
N ASP A 172 5.89 27.36 -2.81
CA ASP A 172 4.64 27.58 -3.58
C ASP A 172 4.35 26.47 -4.62
N HIS A 173 5.40 25.77 -5.07
CA HIS A 173 5.32 24.63 -6.00
C HIS A 173 5.88 23.34 -5.40
N GLY A 174 5.95 23.23 -4.07
CA GLY A 174 6.58 22.11 -3.37
C GLY A 174 6.01 20.74 -3.77
N LEU A 175 4.72 20.64 -4.08
CA LEU A 175 4.10 19.40 -4.58
C LEU A 175 4.65 18.95 -5.95
N LYS A 176 4.98 19.90 -6.84
CA LYS A 176 5.56 19.61 -8.15
C LYS A 176 7.07 19.36 -8.05
N GLU A 177 7.76 20.16 -7.24
CA GLU A 177 9.21 20.02 -7.05
C GLU A 177 9.60 18.69 -6.41
N THR A 178 8.75 18.20 -5.49
CA THR A 178 8.93 16.86 -4.90
C THR A 178 8.54 15.73 -5.86
N GLY A 179 7.82 16.01 -6.96
CA GLY A 179 7.29 14.99 -7.87
C GLY A 179 6.09 14.22 -7.31
N LEU A 180 5.45 14.72 -6.25
CA LEU A 180 4.34 14.02 -5.59
C LEU A 180 3.09 13.92 -6.49
N ILE A 181 2.87 14.91 -7.35
CA ILE A 181 1.73 14.95 -8.29
C ILE A 181 1.96 14.01 -9.49
N ASP A 182 3.20 13.68 -9.81
CA ASP A 182 3.55 12.80 -10.95
C ASP A 182 3.35 11.31 -10.63
N LEU A 183 3.01 10.97 -9.38
CA LEU A 183 2.78 9.60 -8.95
C LEU A 183 1.43 9.06 -9.45
N PRO A 184 1.35 7.76 -9.80
CA PRO A 184 0.08 7.07 -9.97
C PRO A 184 -0.77 7.17 -8.71
N VAL A 185 -2.09 7.29 -8.88
CA VAL A 185 -3.04 7.53 -7.78
C VAL A 185 -2.97 6.45 -6.70
N GLU A 186 -2.73 5.20 -7.08
CA GLU A 186 -2.60 4.07 -6.16
C GLU A 186 -1.33 4.18 -5.30
N VAL A 187 -0.23 4.64 -5.89
CA VAL A 187 1.05 4.85 -5.20
C VAL A 187 0.95 6.05 -4.27
N LEU A 188 0.33 7.15 -4.73
CA LEU A 188 0.06 8.33 -3.90
C LEU A 188 -0.82 7.96 -2.69
N HIS A 189 -1.90 7.21 -2.92
CA HIS A 189 -2.77 6.74 -1.85
C HIS A 189 -2.01 5.91 -0.81
N LEU A 190 -1.21 4.94 -1.25
CA LEU A 190 -0.42 4.10 -0.37
C LEU A 190 0.59 4.92 0.44
N LEU A 191 1.27 5.86 -0.22
CA LEU A 191 2.22 6.77 0.42
C LEU A 191 1.53 7.61 1.51
N LEU A 192 0.36 8.17 1.24
CA LEU A 192 -0.39 8.96 2.22
C LEU A 192 -0.84 8.12 3.42
N ILE A 193 -1.27 6.87 3.20
CA ILE A 193 -1.59 5.93 4.30
C ILE A 193 -0.36 5.68 5.17
N GLN A 194 0.80 5.45 4.55
CA GLN A 194 2.04 5.20 5.28
C GLN A 194 2.49 6.45 6.05
N ILE A 195 2.44 7.63 5.45
CA ILE A 195 2.76 8.91 6.12
C ILE A 195 1.84 9.12 7.33
N ARG A 196 0.53 8.83 7.19
CA ARG A 196 -0.44 8.96 8.28
C ARG A 196 -0.08 8.14 9.52
N GLN A 197 0.60 7.00 9.37
CA GLN A 197 1.03 6.18 10.53
C GLN A 197 2.03 6.90 11.43
N TYR A 198 2.72 7.92 10.91
CA TYR A 198 3.66 8.75 11.66
C TYR A 198 3.02 10.00 12.27
N VAL A 199 1.70 10.13 12.13
CA VAL A 199 0.90 11.19 12.72
C VAL A 199 0.28 10.64 14.01
N SER A 200 0.48 11.37 15.12
CA SER A 200 -0.10 11.13 16.46
C SER A 200 0.61 10.11 17.36
N ASN A 201 1.45 10.62 18.27
CA ASN A 201 1.74 10.21 19.66
C ASN A 201 2.75 11.23 20.26
N GLU A 202 2.97 11.29 21.58
CA GLU A 202 3.89 12.27 22.22
C GLU A 202 5.35 12.23 21.69
N SER A 203 5.74 11.14 21.02
CA SER A 203 7.03 10.94 20.36
C SER A 203 6.95 10.89 18.82
N SER A 204 5.85 11.35 18.21
CA SER A 204 5.64 11.24 16.76
C SER A 204 6.54 12.17 15.96
N ILE A 205 6.97 11.66 14.80
CA ILE A 205 7.88 12.32 13.85
C ILE A 205 7.18 13.50 13.14
N LEU A 206 5.85 13.42 12.96
CA LEU A 206 5.05 14.46 12.32
C LEU A 206 3.93 14.96 13.24
N ASN A 207 3.72 16.28 13.19
CA ASN A 207 2.60 16.92 13.88
C ASN A 207 1.33 16.82 13.04
N VAL A 208 0.18 16.77 13.72
CA VAL A 208 -1.15 16.74 13.08
C VAL A 208 -1.34 17.94 12.13
N GLU A 209 -0.84 19.11 12.50
CA GLU A 209 -0.93 20.33 11.69
C GLU A 209 -0.17 20.23 10.36
N GLN A 210 1.05 19.67 10.37
CA GLN A 210 1.86 19.51 9.15
C GLN A 210 1.19 18.54 8.17
N TYR A 211 0.61 17.46 8.70
CA TYR A 211 -0.13 16.51 7.88
C TYR A 211 -1.39 17.14 7.27
N GLU A 212 -2.16 17.93 8.05
CA GLU A 212 -3.31 18.66 7.50
C GLU A 212 -2.92 19.73 6.47
N GLN A 213 -1.76 20.38 6.64
CA GLN A 213 -1.23 21.31 5.63
C GLN A 213 -0.91 20.60 4.32
N LEU A 214 -0.27 19.42 4.36
CA LEU A 214 -0.07 18.57 3.19
C LEU A 214 -1.42 18.23 2.52
N LEU A 215 -2.40 17.77 3.31
CA LEU A 215 -3.72 17.42 2.77
C LEU A 215 -4.41 18.64 2.14
N ASN A 216 -4.30 19.82 2.73
CA ASN A 216 -4.85 21.06 2.16
C ASN A 216 -4.23 21.43 0.83
N LEU A 217 -2.92 21.23 0.65
CA LEU A 217 -2.26 21.44 -0.64
C LEU A 217 -2.75 20.42 -1.67
N LEU A 218 -2.89 19.15 -1.28
CA LEU A 218 -3.42 18.11 -2.16
C LEU A 218 -4.89 18.34 -2.54
N ARG A 219 -5.73 18.83 -1.62
CA ARG A 219 -7.13 19.22 -1.90
C ARG A 219 -7.23 20.33 -2.97
N LYS A 220 -6.24 21.22 -3.05
CA LYS A 220 -6.19 22.27 -4.09
C LYS A 220 -5.86 21.68 -5.47
N GLU A 221 -4.94 20.71 -5.53
CA GLU A 221 -4.58 20.02 -6.78
C GLU A 221 -5.66 19.04 -7.24
N TYR A 222 -6.32 18.38 -6.28
CA TYR A 222 -7.38 17.39 -6.49
C TYR A 222 -8.72 17.88 -5.89
N PRO A 223 -9.34 18.90 -6.50
CA PRO A 223 -10.60 19.44 -6.00
C PRO A 223 -11.72 18.41 -6.16
N ILE A 224 -12.69 18.47 -5.26
CA ILE A 224 -13.71 17.42 -5.07
C ILE A 224 -14.53 17.15 -6.34
N GLU A 225 -14.76 18.19 -7.15
CA GLU A 225 -15.51 18.11 -8.41
C GLU A 225 -14.77 17.31 -9.49
N ARG A 226 -13.43 17.23 -9.42
CA ARG A 226 -12.61 16.46 -10.37
C ARG A 226 -12.43 15.01 -9.97
N ILE A 227 -12.74 14.66 -8.71
CA ILE A 227 -12.50 13.31 -8.18
C ILE A 227 -13.44 12.28 -8.81
N GLY A 228 -14.69 12.66 -9.10
CA GLY A 228 -15.70 11.78 -9.69
C GLY A 228 -15.38 11.30 -11.12
N ASN A 229 -14.50 11.99 -11.85
CA ASN A 229 -14.31 11.75 -13.28
C ASN A 229 -12.99 11.04 -13.65
N ASN A 230 -12.02 10.91 -12.72
CA ASN A 230 -10.62 10.61 -13.06
C ASN A 230 -9.96 9.45 -12.26
N ASN A 231 -10.68 8.39 -11.88
CA ASN A 231 -10.12 7.29 -11.06
C ASN A 231 -9.51 7.73 -9.71
N LEU A 232 -9.83 8.94 -9.23
CA LEU A 232 -9.32 9.52 -7.99
C LEU A 232 -10.14 9.11 -6.76
N LEU A 233 -11.15 8.26 -6.94
CA LEU A 233 -12.07 7.80 -5.87
C LEU A 233 -11.33 7.22 -4.67
N ILE A 234 -10.16 6.60 -4.90
CA ILE A 234 -9.33 5.99 -3.86
C ILE A 234 -8.76 7.04 -2.89
N LEU A 235 -8.56 8.29 -3.33
CA LEU A 235 -8.05 9.38 -2.48
C LEU A 235 -9.14 10.03 -1.62
N LEU A 236 -10.42 9.86 -1.97
CA LEU A 236 -11.53 10.54 -1.31
C LEU A 236 -11.55 10.31 0.22
N PRO A 237 -11.40 9.07 0.74
CA PRO A 237 -11.42 8.84 2.19
C PRO A 237 -10.27 9.52 2.95
N ILE A 238 -9.14 9.76 2.26
CA ILE A 238 -7.96 10.39 2.85
C ILE A 238 -8.07 11.92 2.78
N LEU A 239 -8.44 12.46 1.62
CA LEU A 239 -8.51 13.91 1.41
C LEU A 239 -9.77 14.52 2.04
N TYR A 240 -10.91 13.84 1.97
CA TYR A 240 -12.22 14.35 2.40
C TYR A 240 -12.92 13.36 3.34
N PRO A 241 -12.41 13.16 4.58
CA PRO A 241 -13.11 12.35 5.57
C PRO A 241 -14.52 12.91 5.82
N SER A 242 -15.48 12.02 6.07
CA SER A 242 -16.96 12.13 5.95
C SER A 242 -17.67 13.35 6.54
N ASN A 243 -16.98 14.24 7.25
CA ASN A 243 -17.52 15.52 7.73
C ASN A 243 -17.65 16.59 6.62
N ILE A 244 -16.97 16.41 5.47
CA ILE A 244 -17.01 17.36 4.34
C ILE A 244 -18.00 16.89 3.26
N ILE A 245 -18.18 15.58 3.11
CA ILE A 245 -19.05 14.97 2.10
C ILE A 245 -20.53 15.30 2.36
N SER A 246 -20.91 15.62 3.61
CA SER A 246 -22.30 15.90 3.98
C SER A 246 -22.85 17.22 3.41
N ASN A 247 -22.00 18.21 3.10
CA ASN A 247 -22.47 19.56 2.77
C ASN A 247 -22.38 19.91 1.27
N ASP A 248 -21.40 19.38 0.52
CA ASP A 248 -21.20 19.81 -0.89
C ASP A 248 -21.40 18.70 -1.95
N LEU A 249 -21.31 17.41 -1.60
CA LEU A 249 -21.42 16.33 -2.60
C LEU A 249 -22.81 15.71 -2.72
N THR A 250 -23.74 16.02 -1.81
CA THR A 250 -25.02 15.31 -1.69
C THR A 250 -26.18 15.89 -2.51
N SER A 251 -26.00 16.97 -3.28
CA SER A 251 -27.18 17.60 -3.92
C SER A 251 -27.23 17.65 -5.45
N THR A 252 -26.15 17.68 -6.24
CA THR A 252 -26.37 17.99 -7.67
C THR A 252 -25.45 17.41 -8.75
N GLN A 253 -24.29 16.80 -8.47
CA GLN A 253 -23.37 16.42 -9.58
C GLN A 253 -22.88 14.97 -9.65
N ILE A 254 -23.08 14.14 -8.62
CA ILE A 254 -22.79 12.68 -8.71
C ILE A 254 -23.99 11.90 -9.28
N LEU A 255 -25.18 12.52 -9.32
CA LEU A 255 -26.44 11.87 -9.67
C LEU A 255 -26.74 11.80 -11.17
N SER A 256 -25.98 12.48 -12.05
CA SER A 256 -26.32 12.47 -13.48
C SER A 256 -25.88 11.21 -14.24
N ASP A 257 -24.85 10.49 -13.79
CA ASP A 257 -24.28 9.39 -14.59
C ASP A 257 -24.02 8.06 -13.84
N SER A 258 -24.60 7.85 -12.66
CA SER A 258 -24.29 6.67 -11.84
C SER A 258 -25.51 5.85 -11.41
N SER A 259 -26.22 5.27 -12.38
CA SER A 259 -27.24 4.23 -12.09
C SER A 259 -26.66 2.96 -11.43
N ASN A 260 -25.33 2.83 -11.35
CA ASN A 260 -24.66 1.62 -10.84
C ASN A 260 -23.70 1.84 -9.64
N LEU A 261 -23.51 3.08 -9.13
CA LEU A 261 -22.60 3.34 -7.98
C LEU A 261 -23.33 3.74 -6.69
N SER A 262 -24.66 3.89 -6.73
CA SER A 262 -25.50 4.05 -5.54
C SER A 262 -25.45 2.82 -4.61
N THR A 263 -24.84 1.72 -5.03
CA THR A 263 -24.79 0.48 -4.25
C THR A 263 -23.61 0.41 -3.26
N ALA A 264 -22.48 1.08 -3.53
CA ALA A 264 -21.24 0.88 -2.73
C ALA A 264 -21.10 1.82 -1.52
N VAL A 265 -21.58 3.07 -1.61
CA VAL A 265 -21.55 4.02 -0.48
C VAL A 265 -22.70 3.78 0.52
N TRP A 266 -23.75 3.08 0.07
CA TRP A 266 -24.92 2.71 0.87
C TRP A 266 -24.73 1.36 1.59
N GLN A 267 -23.59 0.69 1.39
CA GLN A 267 -23.36 -0.66 1.89
C GLN A 267 -23.14 -0.72 3.41
N MET A 268 -22.50 0.25 4.08
CA MET A 268 -22.32 0.13 5.54
C MET A 268 -23.64 0.23 6.33
N ASP A 269 -24.57 1.08 5.90
CA ASP A 269 -25.91 1.15 6.52
C ASP A 269 -26.86 0.04 6.04
N GLY A 270 -26.55 -0.66 4.95
CA GLY A 270 -27.29 -1.81 4.41
C GLY A 270 -26.85 -3.15 5.02
N ILE A 271 -25.54 -3.33 5.20
CA ILE A 271 -24.92 -4.51 5.81
C ILE A 271 -25.47 -4.74 7.22
N LEU A 272 -25.69 -3.68 8.00
CA LEU A 272 -26.23 -3.82 9.35
C LEU A 272 -27.66 -4.41 9.35
N SER A 273 -28.51 -4.01 8.41
CA SER A 273 -29.85 -4.61 8.28
C SER A 273 -29.80 -6.07 7.83
N GLU A 274 -28.83 -6.45 7.01
CA GLU A 274 -28.62 -7.84 6.58
C GLU A 274 -28.06 -8.71 7.72
N VAL A 275 -27.07 -8.22 8.46
CA VAL A 275 -26.50 -8.90 9.63
C VAL A 275 -27.56 -9.07 10.74
N ILE A 276 -28.37 -8.04 11.00
CA ILE A 276 -29.47 -8.14 11.98
C ILE A 276 -30.54 -9.13 11.50
N LEU A 277 -30.80 -9.19 10.19
CA LEU A 277 -31.68 -10.22 9.61
C LEU A 277 -31.11 -11.63 9.77
N GLU A 278 -29.80 -11.82 9.59
CA GLU A 278 -29.13 -13.11 9.80
C GLU A 278 -29.13 -13.54 11.28
N MET A 279 -29.01 -12.58 12.21
CA MET A 279 -29.18 -12.83 13.65
C MET A 279 -30.64 -13.16 14.02
N GLY A 280 -31.60 -12.78 13.19
CA GLY A 280 -33.02 -13.00 13.42
C GLY A 280 -33.58 -12.22 14.60
N TYR A 281 -34.75 -12.61 15.09
CA TYR A 281 -35.46 -11.90 16.18
C TYR A 281 -34.81 -12.08 17.56
N ASP A 282 -33.86 -13.01 17.70
CA ASP A 282 -33.05 -13.16 18.92
C ASP A 282 -32.21 -11.91 19.19
N PHE A 283 -31.89 -11.13 18.15
CA PHE A 283 -31.31 -9.79 18.27
C PHE A 283 -32.14 -8.87 19.19
N THR A 284 -33.47 -9.02 19.16
CA THR A 284 -34.42 -8.26 20.00
C THR A 284 -34.90 -9.00 21.25
N SER A 285 -34.23 -10.10 21.65
CA SER A 285 -34.62 -10.91 22.81
C SER A 285 -34.54 -10.15 24.14
N SER A 286 -33.56 -9.26 24.30
CA SER A 286 -33.47 -8.33 25.42
C SER A 286 -32.79 -7.01 25.01
N ILE A 287 -33.05 -5.96 25.79
CA ILE A 287 -32.46 -4.63 25.57
C ILE A 287 -30.93 -4.71 25.69
N GLU A 288 -30.43 -5.44 26.69
CA GLU A 288 -29.00 -5.66 26.90
C GLU A 288 -28.35 -6.42 25.75
N HIS A 289 -29.03 -7.45 25.20
CA HIS A 289 -28.49 -8.23 24.10
C HIS A 289 -28.39 -7.41 22.81
N CYS A 290 -29.44 -6.64 22.49
CA CYS A 290 -29.45 -5.71 21.37
C CYS A 290 -28.35 -4.65 21.49
N ARG A 291 -28.21 -4.01 22.66
CA ARG A 291 -27.16 -3.01 22.90
C ARG A 291 -25.75 -3.61 22.77
N ASN A 292 -25.52 -4.79 23.34
CA ASN A 292 -24.23 -5.45 23.27
C ASN A 292 -23.86 -5.85 21.83
N ALA A 293 -24.82 -6.36 21.06
CA ALA A 293 -24.61 -6.67 19.64
C ALA A 293 -24.24 -5.42 18.83
N LEU A 294 -24.97 -4.31 19.01
CA LEU A 294 -24.69 -3.03 18.33
C LEU A 294 -23.30 -2.47 18.68
N VAL A 295 -22.91 -2.55 19.95
CA VAL A 295 -21.57 -2.14 20.41
C VAL A 295 -20.49 -3.05 19.82
N HIS A 296 -20.75 -4.37 19.71
CA HIS A 296 -19.82 -5.33 19.12
C HIS A 296 -19.54 -5.05 17.64
N PHE A 297 -20.52 -4.50 16.92
CA PHE A 297 -20.35 -4.03 15.54
C PHE A 297 -19.68 -2.65 15.41
N GLY A 298 -19.16 -2.09 16.51
CA GLY A 298 -18.38 -0.85 16.52
C GLY A 298 -19.20 0.43 16.37
N LEU A 299 -20.51 0.36 16.59
CA LEU A 299 -21.43 1.49 16.40
C LEU A 299 -21.58 2.28 17.70
N GLN A 300 -20.99 3.47 17.77
CA GLN A 300 -21.20 4.38 18.90
C GLN A 300 -22.39 5.32 18.69
N GLU A 301 -22.79 5.60 17.44
CA GLU A 301 -23.96 6.43 17.11
C GLU A 301 -24.76 5.86 15.94
N LEU A 302 -26.05 5.58 16.16
CA LEU A 302 -26.97 5.11 15.13
C LEU A 302 -27.73 6.29 14.50
N LYS A 303 -27.63 6.45 13.18
CA LYS A 303 -28.43 7.44 12.45
C LYS A 303 -29.91 7.00 12.39
N PRO A 304 -30.89 7.93 12.44
CA PRO A 304 -32.30 7.61 12.32
C PRO A 304 -32.66 6.82 11.03
N SER A 305 -31.96 7.10 9.93
CA SER A 305 -32.12 6.39 8.65
C SER A 305 -31.75 4.91 8.73
N THR A 306 -30.72 4.57 9.49
CA THR A 306 -30.23 3.20 9.67
C THR A 306 -31.22 2.42 10.53
N ILE A 307 -31.74 3.03 11.60
CA ILE A 307 -32.79 2.45 12.45
C ILE A 307 -34.05 2.16 11.62
N ALA A 308 -34.50 3.11 10.79
CA ALA A 308 -35.66 2.93 9.93
C ALA A 308 -35.48 1.76 8.94
N ARG A 309 -34.26 1.57 8.41
CA ARG A 309 -33.94 0.46 7.49
C ARG A 309 -33.90 -0.89 8.19
N ILE A 310 -33.33 -0.96 9.39
CA ILE A 310 -33.35 -2.17 10.24
C ILE A 310 -34.80 -2.56 10.53
N LEU A 311 -35.62 -1.62 11.02
CA LEU A 311 -37.03 -1.86 11.31
C LEU A 311 -37.80 -2.30 10.06
N SER A 312 -37.56 -1.65 8.91
CA SER A 312 -38.19 -2.03 7.63
C SER A 312 -37.81 -3.45 7.20
N SER A 313 -36.57 -3.86 7.49
CA SER A 313 -36.07 -5.21 7.17
C SER A 313 -36.69 -6.25 8.10
N MET A 314 -36.75 -5.98 9.40
CA MET A 314 -37.40 -6.85 10.39
C MET A 314 -38.92 -6.94 10.20
N ILE A 315 -39.59 -5.91 9.69
CA ILE A 315 -41.03 -5.96 9.38
C ILE A 315 -41.28 -6.87 8.16
N LYS A 316 -40.38 -6.92 7.17
CA LYS A 316 -40.56 -7.79 5.99
C LYS A 316 -40.49 -9.28 6.32
N THR A 317 -39.81 -9.66 7.40
CA THR A 317 -39.61 -11.06 7.81
C THR A 317 -40.52 -11.52 8.96
N HIS A 318 -41.52 -10.71 9.35
CA HIS A 318 -42.36 -10.94 10.55
C HIS A 318 -43.27 -12.18 10.50
N SER A 319 -43.33 -12.88 9.38
CA SER A 319 -44.17 -14.08 9.18
C SER A 319 -43.33 -15.23 8.61
N GLY A 320 -43.37 -16.41 9.25
CA GLY A 320 -42.72 -17.65 8.77
C GLY A 320 -41.72 -18.33 9.71
N LEU A 321 -41.48 -17.81 10.92
CA LEU A 321 -40.41 -18.31 11.81
C LEU A 321 -40.68 -19.63 12.56
N THR A 322 -41.88 -20.21 12.46
CA THR A 322 -42.18 -21.50 13.10
C THR A 322 -41.79 -22.72 12.25
N GLU A 323 -41.43 -22.54 10.98
CA GLU A 323 -41.20 -23.67 10.06
C GLU A 323 -39.75 -24.17 10.03
N ASN A 324 -38.78 -23.37 10.50
CA ASN A 324 -37.35 -23.72 10.44
C ASN A 324 -36.71 -24.13 11.78
N THR A 325 -37.50 -24.27 12.85
CA THR A 325 -37.03 -24.78 14.16
C THR A 325 -37.41 -26.26 14.37
N THR A 326 -37.12 -27.14 13.41
CA THR A 326 -36.98 -28.58 13.73
C THR A 326 -35.60 -28.83 14.34
N ILE A 327 -35.48 -28.48 15.62
CA ILE A 327 -34.38 -28.88 16.48
C ILE A 327 -34.37 -30.41 16.56
N TYR A 328 -33.23 -31.02 16.21
CA TYR A 328 -32.92 -32.41 16.52
C TYR A 328 -32.99 -32.63 18.04
N VAL A 329 -34.17 -32.96 18.57
CA VAL A 329 -34.32 -33.43 19.94
C VAL A 329 -33.85 -34.89 19.98
N ASN A 330 -32.66 -35.07 20.55
CA ASN A 330 -32.16 -36.36 21.03
C ASN A 330 -33.25 -37.10 21.83
N LYS A 331 -33.81 -38.17 21.25
CA LYS A 331 -34.60 -39.14 22.00
C LYS A 331 -33.67 -39.97 22.87
N ILE A 332 -33.43 -39.50 24.10
CA ILE A 332 -33.04 -40.37 25.21
C ILE A 332 -34.27 -41.24 25.50
N LYS A 333 -34.22 -42.51 25.07
CA LYS A 333 -35.17 -43.53 25.51
C LYS A 333 -34.78 -43.96 26.92
N ILE A 334 -35.60 -43.61 27.91
CA ILE A 334 -35.69 -44.36 29.16
C ILE A 334 -36.73 -45.45 28.94
N LYS A 335 -36.31 -46.71 29.00
CA LYS A 335 -37.09 -47.82 29.56
C LYS A 335 -36.13 -48.83 30.16
#